data_AF-A0A067FEX7-F1
#
_entry.id   AF-A0A067FEX7-F1
#
_cell.length_a   1.000
_cell.length_b   1.000
_cell.length_c   1.000
_cell.angle_alpha   90.00
_cell.angle_beta   90.00
_cell.angle_gamma   90.00
#
_symmetry.space_group_name_H-M   'P 1'
#
loop_
_entity.id
_entity.type
_entity.pdbx_description
1 polymer ?
#
loop_
_entity_poly.entity_id
_entity_poly.type
_entity_poly.pdbx_seq_one_letter_code
_entity_poly.pdbx_strand_id
1 'polypeptide(L)'
;MTSLPVMTITKAEKMRECLRSLRRIIRVKRAFQTLLIYVGNIVKNPNEEKYRKIRLGNPLFQDRVGSMKGGIEFLELCGFEKTEGGDFLHLPSDKLDMERLNAAGSLLRSAMTNPFFGLLGG
;
A
#
# COMPACT_ATOMS: atom_id res chain seq x y z
N MET A 1 -44.55 31.94 -1.02
CA MET A 1 -43.50 31.96 -2.07
C MET A 1 -42.24 32.52 -1.43
N THR A 2 -41.05 31.96 -1.45
CA THR A 2 -40.49 30.70 -1.94
C THR A 2 -39.04 30.72 -1.46
N SER A 3 -38.54 29.56 -1.02
CA SER A 3 -37.13 29.18 -1.06
C SER A 3 -36.12 30.01 -0.26
N LEU A 4 -35.80 29.52 0.94
CA LEU A 4 -34.48 29.70 1.57
C LEU A 4 -33.38 29.26 0.58
N PRO A 5 -32.19 29.90 0.54
CA PRO A 5 -31.19 29.59 -0.46
C PRO A 5 -30.61 28.19 -0.21
N VAL A 6 -31.14 27.20 -0.93
CA VAL A 6 -30.64 25.80 -1.06
C VAL A 6 -29.21 25.74 -1.64
N MET A 7 -28.58 26.89 -1.92
CA MET A 7 -27.36 27.04 -2.72
C MET A 7 -26.08 27.27 -1.89
N THR A 8 -26.04 27.00 -0.58
CA THR A 8 -24.79 27.03 0.22
C THR A 8 -24.22 25.64 0.53
N ILE A 9 -24.94 24.58 0.14
CA ILE A 9 -24.45 23.18 0.04
C ILE A 9 -23.34 23.03 -1.07
N THR A 10 -22.92 24.14 -1.68
CA THR A 10 -22.52 24.15 -3.10
C THR A 10 -21.02 24.29 -3.39
N LYS A 11 -20.18 24.72 -2.43
CA LYS A 11 -18.72 24.84 -2.62
C LYS A 11 -17.92 24.21 -1.49
N ALA A 12 -18.29 24.47 -0.23
CA ALA A 12 -17.57 23.92 0.92
C ALA A 12 -17.65 22.38 0.98
N GLU A 13 -18.79 21.78 0.65
CA GLU A 13 -18.91 20.32 0.57
C GLU A 13 -18.13 19.73 -0.60
N LYS A 14 -18.17 20.36 -1.78
CA LYS A 14 -17.32 19.99 -2.91
C LYS A 14 -15.83 20.03 -2.54
N MET A 15 -15.39 21.08 -1.83
CA MET A 15 -14.02 21.17 -1.32
C MET A 15 -13.70 20.02 -0.37
N ARG A 16 -14.58 19.68 0.57
CA ARG A 16 -14.38 18.53 1.48
C ARG A 16 -14.27 17.22 0.71
N GLU A 17 -15.08 17.01 -0.32
CA GLU A 17 -14.99 15.83 -1.19
C GLU A 17 -13.68 15.77 -1.97
N CYS A 18 -13.26 16.89 -2.58
CA CYS A 18 -11.96 17.00 -3.23
C CYS A 18 -10.82 16.63 -2.27
N LEU A 19 -10.83 17.19 -1.05
CA LEU A 19 -9.81 16.89 -0.05
C LEU A 19 -9.84 15.42 0.42
N ARG A 20 -11.02 14.81 0.57
CA ARG A 20 -11.15 13.38 0.87
C ARG A 20 -10.58 12.51 -0.25
N SER A 21 -10.87 12.86 -1.51
CA SER A 21 -10.35 12.15 -2.68
C SER A 21 -8.83 12.28 -2.79
N LEU A 22 -8.29 13.51 -2.67
CA LEU A 22 -6.84 13.76 -2.64
C LEU A 22 -6.16 12.98 -1.52
N ARG A 23 -6.74 12.96 -0.31
CA ARG A 23 -6.21 12.17 0.81
C ARG A 23 -6.16 10.69 0.48
N ARG A 24 -7.18 10.13 -0.19
CA ARG A 24 -7.20 8.73 -0.64
C ARG A 24 -6.08 8.46 -1.64
N ILE A 25 -5.91 9.32 -2.65
CA ILE A 25 -4.84 9.21 -3.66
C ILE A 25 -3.45 9.26 -3.00
N ILE A 26 -3.23 10.21 -2.09
CA ILE A 26 -1.97 10.36 -1.36
C ILE A 26 -1.68 9.11 -0.51
N ARG A 27 -2.70 8.58 0.19
CA ARG A 27 -2.55 7.36 0.99
C ARG A 27 -2.17 6.16 0.12
N VAL A 28 -2.87 5.93 -0.99
CA VAL A 28 -2.56 4.83 -1.92
C VAL A 28 -1.15 4.95 -2.50
N LYS A 29 -0.76 6.15 -2.93
CA LYS A 29 0.59 6.39 -3.46
C LYS A 29 1.69 6.09 -2.43
N ARG A 30 1.52 6.53 -1.18
CA ARG A 30 2.45 6.24 -0.08
C ARG A 30 2.53 4.74 0.23
N ALA A 31 1.40 4.04 0.11
CA ALA A 31 1.34 2.58 0.25
C ALA A 31 2.24 1.89 -0.76
N PHE A 32 2.01 2.16 -2.04
CA PHE A 32 2.74 1.51 -3.13
C PHE A 32 4.23 1.81 -3.05
N GLN A 33 4.61 3.06 -2.74
CA GLN A 33 6.00 3.42 -2.51
C GLN A 33 6.64 2.64 -1.36
N THR A 34 5.91 2.46 -0.25
CA THR A 34 6.43 1.74 0.92
C THR A 34 6.56 0.25 0.64
N LEU A 35 5.56 -0.36 -0.02
CA LEU A 35 5.63 -1.75 -0.46
C LEU A 35 6.80 -1.98 -1.44
N LEU A 36 7.01 -1.05 -2.36
CA LEU A 36 8.12 -1.11 -3.32
C LEU A 36 9.47 -1.04 -2.64
N ILE A 37 9.60 -0.26 -1.57
CA ILE A 37 10.82 -0.21 -0.75
C ILE A 37 11.06 -1.57 -0.09
N TYR A 38 10.05 -2.18 0.53
CA TYR A 38 10.23 -3.48 1.19
C TYR A 38 10.67 -4.57 0.21
N VAL A 39 9.92 -4.75 -0.90
CA VAL A 39 10.25 -5.74 -1.92
C VAL A 39 11.59 -5.42 -2.60
N GLY A 40 11.80 -4.15 -2.97
CA GLY A 40 12.99 -3.71 -3.69
C GLY A 40 14.27 -3.85 -2.87
N ASN A 41 14.21 -3.62 -1.56
CA ASN A 41 15.38 -3.80 -0.68
C ASN A 41 15.79 -5.26 -0.59
N ILE A 42 14.82 -6.18 -0.51
CA ILE A 42 15.08 -7.62 -0.50
C ILE A 42 15.65 -8.07 -1.84
N VAL A 43 15.05 -7.65 -2.97
CA VAL A 43 15.56 -8.01 -4.31
C VAL A 43 17.02 -7.56 -4.49
N LYS A 44 17.36 -6.37 -3.99
CA LYS A 44 18.74 -5.85 -4.07
C LYS A 44 19.70 -6.54 -3.11
N ASN A 45 19.24 -6.93 -1.93
CA ASN A 45 20.07 -7.49 -0.87
C ASN A 45 19.34 -8.66 -0.17
N PRO A 46 19.19 -9.81 -0.84
CA PRO A 46 18.32 -10.90 -0.37
C PRO A 46 18.81 -11.55 0.94
N ASN A 47 20.11 -11.53 1.18
CA ASN A 47 20.74 -12.12 2.36
C ASN A 47 20.72 -11.20 3.59
N GLU A 48 20.31 -9.94 3.43
CA GLU A 48 20.28 -8.95 4.52
C GLU A 48 18.96 -9.07 5.30
N GLU A 49 19.03 -9.75 6.45
CA GLU A 49 17.85 -10.13 7.25
C GLU A 49 17.00 -8.94 7.69
N LYS A 50 17.60 -7.78 7.97
CA LYS A 50 16.84 -6.60 8.41
C LYS A 50 15.82 -6.13 7.36
N TYR A 51 16.02 -6.44 6.07
CA TYR A 51 15.07 -6.11 5.01
C TYR A 51 13.92 -7.11 4.90
N ARG A 52 14.09 -8.31 5.45
CA ARG A 52 13.09 -9.38 5.48
C ARG A 52 12.24 -9.38 6.75
N LYS A 53 12.29 -8.31 7.55
CA LYS A 53 11.53 -8.19 8.80
C LYS A 53 10.90 -6.81 8.92
N ILE A 54 9.60 -6.78 9.17
CA ILE A 54 8.80 -5.55 9.29
C ILE A 54 8.10 -5.57 10.64
N ARG A 55 8.29 -4.54 11.46
CA ARG A 55 7.62 -4.40 12.76
C ARG A 55 6.19 -3.90 12.56
N LEU A 56 5.21 -4.70 12.95
CA LEU A 56 3.79 -4.36 12.83
C LEU A 56 3.42 -3.17 13.72
N GLY A 57 4.05 -3.01 14.89
CA GLY A 57 3.85 -1.84 15.77
C GLY A 57 4.47 -0.53 15.27
N ASN A 58 5.15 -0.48 14.12
CA ASN A 58 5.76 0.75 13.62
C ASN A 58 4.68 1.74 13.12
N PRO A 59 4.57 2.97 13.68
CA PRO A 59 3.54 3.93 13.28
C PRO A 59 3.58 4.30 11.80
N LEU A 60 4.77 4.40 11.20
CA LEU A 60 4.92 4.70 9.77
C LEU A 60 4.46 3.54 8.91
N PHE A 61 4.72 2.30 9.34
CA PHE A 61 4.18 1.13 8.66
C PHE A 61 2.66 1.12 8.75
N GLN A 62 2.09 1.36 9.93
CA GLN A 62 0.64 1.37 10.13
C GLN A 62 -0.06 2.47 9.31
N ASP A 63 0.47 3.70 9.31
CA ASP A 63 -0.05 4.82 8.51
C ASP A 63 -0.06 4.50 7.00
N ARG A 64 1.02 3.87 6.52
CA ARG A 64 1.27 3.70 5.08
C ARG A 64 0.84 2.37 4.50
N VAL A 65 0.78 1.28 5.27
CA VAL A 65 0.54 -0.08 4.75
C VAL A 65 -0.33 -0.88 5.71
N GLY A 66 0.04 -0.94 7.00
CA GLY A 66 -0.58 -1.85 7.97
C GLY A 66 -2.06 -1.60 8.25
N SER A 67 -2.53 -0.35 8.12
CA SER A 67 -3.95 -0.01 8.25
C SER A 67 -4.79 -0.27 7.00
N MET A 68 -4.19 -0.78 5.91
CA MET A 68 -4.88 -1.12 4.68
C MET A 68 -4.93 -2.62 4.50
N LYS A 69 -6.15 -3.16 4.36
CA LYS A 69 -6.40 -4.59 4.15
C LYS A 69 -5.49 -5.19 3.07
N GLY A 70 -5.48 -4.58 1.88
CA GLY A 70 -4.63 -5.04 0.76
C GLY A 70 -3.12 -4.84 0.96
N GLY A 71 -2.69 -4.04 1.94
CA GLY A 71 -1.27 -3.82 2.23
C GLY A 71 -0.60 -5.02 2.90
N ILE A 72 -1.28 -5.61 3.89
CA ILE A 72 -0.81 -6.85 4.55
C ILE A 72 -0.95 -8.04 3.61
N GLU A 73 -2.11 -8.20 2.96
CA GLU A 73 -2.37 -9.30 2.02
C GLU A 73 -1.33 -9.33 0.89
N PHE A 74 -0.92 -8.16 0.36
CA PHE A 74 0.14 -8.08 -0.64
C PHE A 74 1.50 -8.59 -0.14
N LEU A 75 1.88 -8.26 1.10
CA LEU A 75 3.12 -8.75 1.70
C LEU A 75 3.05 -10.27 1.93
N GLU A 76 1.91 -10.77 2.39
CA GLU A 76 1.68 -12.21 2.55
C GLU A 76 1.80 -12.96 1.21
N LEU A 77 1.25 -12.40 0.12
CA LEU A 77 1.42 -12.95 -1.24
C LEU A 77 2.90 -12.95 -1.66
N CYS A 78 3.69 -11.96 -1.26
CA CYS A 78 5.14 -11.93 -1.49
C CYS A 78 5.91 -12.96 -0.67
N GLY A 79 5.26 -13.67 0.26
CA GLY A 79 5.86 -14.72 1.10
C GLY A 79 6.10 -14.30 2.56
N PHE A 80 5.70 -13.10 2.98
CA PHE A 80 5.81 -12.71 4.39
C PHE A 80 4.79 -13.44 5.26
N GLU A 81 5.17 -13.71 6.50
CA GLU A 81 4.32 -14.35 7.50
C GLU A 81 4.36 -13.59 8.82
N LYS A 82 3.27 -13.66 9.56
CA LYS A 82 3.26 -13.16 10.94
C LYS A 82 4.09 -14.10 11.81
N THR A 83 5.01 -13.54 12.58
CA THR A 83 5.75 -14.30 13.60
C THR A 83 4.81 -14.76 14.71
N GLU A 84 5.19 -15.80 15.47
CA GLU A 84 4.37 -16.38 16.56
C GLU A 84 3.85 -15.34 17.58
N GLY A 85 4.64 -14.30 17.89
CA GLY A 85 4.21 -13.21 18.78
C GLY A 85 3.31 -12.14 18.14
N GLY A 86 3.06 -12.21 16.83
CA GLY A 86 2.22 -11.24 16.10
C GLY A 86 2.82 -9.83 15.96
N ASP A 87 4.04 -9.58 16.43
CA ASP A 87 4.68 -8.26 16.42
C ASP A 87 5.38 -7.91 15.10
N PHE A 88 5.67 -8.91 14.27
CA PHE A 88 6.42 -8.76 13.03
C PHE A 88 5.79 -9.53 11.88
N LEU A 89 5.97 -8.99 10.67
CA LEU A 89 6.00 -9.77 9.45
C LEU A 89 7.45 -10.15 9.13
N HIS A 90 7.67 -11.39 8.74
CA HIS A 90 8.98 -11.91 8.36
C HIS A 90 8.88 -12.69 7.06
N LEU A 91 9.85 -12.54 6.15
CA LEU A 91 10.02 -13.38 4.97
C LEU A 91 11.10 -14.44 5.24
N PRO A 92 10.74 -15.70 5.51
CA PRO A 92 11.68 -16.78 5.75
C PRO A 92 12.58 -17.05 4.53
N SER A 93 13.77 -17.60 4.77
CA SER A 93 14.72 -17.93 3.68
C SER A 93 14.20 -19.00 2.73
N ASP A 94 13.42 -19.96 3.22
CA ASP A 94 12.81 -21.04 2.43
C ASP A 94 11.66 -20.54 1.53
N LYS A 95 11.06 -19.39 1.85
CA LYS A 95 10.02 -18.75 1.03
C LYS A 95 10.52 -17.58 0.18
N LEU A 96 11.84 -17.40 0.10
CA LEU A 96 12.45 -16.35 -0.69
C LEU A 96 12.36 -16.71 -2.19
N ASP A 97 11.34 -16.16 -2.83
CA ASP A 97 11.04 -16.37 -4.25
C ASP A 97 11.36 -15.09 -5.04
N MET A 98 12.52 -15.07 -5.69
CA MET A 98 13.00 -13.89 -6.43
C MET A 98 12.16 -13.57 -7.66
N GLU A 99 11.57 -14.58 -8.31
CA GLU A 99 10.70 -14.36 -9.46
C GLU A 99 9.44 -13.61 -9.02
N ARG A 100 8.81 -14.09 -7.95
CA ARG A 100 7.65 -13.45 -7.34
C ARG A 100 7.94 -12.04 -6.84
N LEU A 101 9.06 -11.83 -6.15
CA LEU A 101 9.44 -10.50 -5.65
C LEU A 101 9.70 -9.52 -6.81
N ASN A 102 10.33 -9.97 -7.89
CA ASN A 102 10.50 -9.14 -9.09
C ASN A 102 9.16 -8.81 -9.77
N ALA A 103 8.27 -9.80 -9.89
CA ALA A 103 6.91 -9.59 -10.40
C ALA A 103 6.13 -8.58 -9.55
N ALA A 104 6.15 -8.73 -8.22
CA ALA A 104 5.55 -7.81 -7.27
C ALA A 104 6.08 -6.37 -7.44
N GLY A 105 7.40 -6.21 -7.58
CA GLY A 105 8.02 -4.92 -7.85
C GLY A 105 7.59 -4.30 -9.19
N SER A 106 7.42 -5.13 -10.23
CA SER A 106 6.92 -4.69 -11.54
C SER A 106 5.46 -4.22 -11.47
N LEU A 107 4.60 -4.99 -10.81
CA LEU A 107 3.18 -4.66 -10.60
C LEU A 107 3.03 -3.36 -9.83
N LEU A 108 3.80 -3.15 -8.76
CA LEU A 108 3.80 -1.89 -8.00
C LEU A 108 4.21 -0.69 -8.85
N ARG A 109 5.27 -0.83 -9.67
CA ARG A 109 5.71 0.24 -10.58
C ARG A 109 4.63 0.56 -11.61
N SER A 110 4.03 -0.46 -12.21
CA SER A 110 2.92 -0.30 -13.16
C SER A 110 1.71 0.38 -12.50
N ALA A 111 1.31 -0.04 -11.30
CA ALA A 111 0.21 0.58 -10.55
C ALA A 111 0.46 2.05 -10.18
N MET A 112 1.72 2.46 -10.05
CA MET A 112 2.10 3.84 -9.76
C MET A 112 2.14 4.74 -11.00
N THR A 113 2.38 4.18 -12.19
CA THR A 113 2.50 4.93 -13.45
C THR A 113 1.26 4.83 -14.33
N ASN A 114 0.45 3.79 -14.16
CA ASN A 114 -0.76 3.53 -14.95
C ASN A 114 -2.03 3.83 -14.12
N PRO A 115 -2.79 4.90 -14.44
CA PRO A 115 -4.03 5.22 -13.75
C PRO A 115 -5.16 4.19 -13.96
N PHE A 116 -5.00 3.24 -14.88
CA PHE A 116 -5.97 2.18 -15.20
C PHE A 116 -5.57 0.80 -14.67
N PHE A 117 -4.53 0.68 -13.84
CA PHE A 117 -4.09 -0.60 -13.29
C PHE A 117 -5.21 -1.30 -12.50
N GLY A 118 -5.57 -2.54 -12.88
CA GLY A 118 -6.65 -3.32 -12.27
C GLY A 118 -8.02 -3.17 -12.93
N LEU A 119 -8.16 -2.32 -13.96
CA LEU A 119 -9.28 -2.45 -14.89
C LEU A 119 -8.98 -3.63 -15.81
N LEU A 120 -9.75 -4.70 -15.61
CA LEU A 120 -9.92 -5.75 -16.60
C LEU A 120 -10.18 -5.06 -17.95
N GLY A 121 -9.28 -5.30 -18.91
CA GLY A 121 -9.62 -5.10 -20.31
C GLY A 121 -10.90 -5.88 -20.57
N GLY A 122 -11.87 -5.26 -21.23
CA GLY A 122 -13.13 -5.89 -21.59
C GLY A 122 -12.94 -7.17 -22.41
#